data_AF-B4FLP1-F1
#
_entry.id   AF-B4FLP1-F1
#
_cell.length_a   1.000
_cell.length_b   1.000
_cell.length_c   1.000
_cell.angle_alpha   90.00
_cell.angle_beta   90.00
_cell.angle_gamma   90.00
#
_symmetry.space_group_name_H-M   'P 1'
#
loop_
_entity.id
_entity.type
_entity.pdbx_description
1 polymer ?
#
loop_
_entity_poly.entity_id
_entity_poly.type
_entity_poly.pdbx_seq_one_letter_code
_entity_poly.pdbx_strand_id
1 'polypeptide(L)'
;MRLLQAEELFRKVLEVGSKNKAARLLGLDVGSKYVGVAISDEKNRVAMPLSVLCRTKTNINLMADDFKTLVSMYSIAGFVVGYPFKIYGQPCASAIQVSLAGELCKTGKLDDLPYAYWDENFTSKCVEALLHPLNLKDLDDAKTMTDKFAAVCILQGYLDNMNRKLRSTDKSEA
;
A
#
# COMPACT_ATOMS: atom_id res chain seq x y z
N MET A 1 -15.03 1.60 -1.60
CA MET A 1 -13.79 2.34 -1.24
C MET A 1 -13.76 3.66 -2.01
N ARG A 2 -13.08 4.70 -1.49
CA ARG A 2 -13.00 6.02 -2.17
C ARG A 2 -11.58 6.37 -2.61
N LEU A 3 -11.39 6.66 -3.89
CA LEU A 3 -10.11 7.17 -4.40
C LEU A 3 -9.90 8.61 -3.92
N LEU A 4 -8.76 8.87 -3.30
CA LEU A 4 -8.29 10.20 -2.87
C LEU A 4 -6.95 10.54 -3.51
N GLN A 5 -6.59 11.81 -3.49
CA GLN A 5 -5.21 12.22 -3.76
C GLN A 5 -4.28 11.70 -2.66
N ALA A 6 -3.03 11.42 -3.01
CA ALA A 6 -2.04 10.86 -2.08
C ALA A 6 -1.88 11.73 -0.80
N GLU A 7 -1.82 13.05 -0.94
CA GLU A 7 -1.73 13.95 0.23
C GLU A 7 -3.02 14.01 1.04
N GLU A 8 -4.18 13.98 0.38
CA GLU A 8 -5.49 14.01 1.03
C GLU A 8 -5.70 12.75 1.88
N LEU A 9 -5.32 11.58 1.34
CA LEU A 9 -5.30 10.33 2.09
C LEU A 9 -4.45 10.46 3.36
N PHE A 10 -3.21 10.97 3.24
CA PHE A 10 -2.31 11.09 4.40
C PHE A 10 -2.88 12.01 5.48
N ARG A 11 -3.40 13.18 5.11
CA ARG A 11 -4.04 14.11 6.06
C ARG A 11 -5.21 13.46 6.79
N LYS A 12 -6.07 12.74 6.06
CA LYS A 12 -7.21 12.02 6.65
C LYS A 12 -6.76 10.95 7.65
N VAL A 13 -5.71 10.19 7.33
CA VAL A 13 -5.14 9.19 8.24
C VAL A 13 -4.59 9.83 9.52
N LEU A 14 -3.89 10.97 9.42
CA LEU A 14 -3.40 11.71 10.59
C LEU A 14 -4.56 12.21 11.47
N GLU A 15 -5.63 12.72 10.86
CA GLU A 15 -6.83 13.16 11.58
C GLU A 15 -7.50 11.99 12.32
N VAL A 16 -7.68 10.85 11.65
CA VAL A 16 -8.24 9.64 12.27
C VAL A 16 -7.34 9.14 13.39
N GLY A 17 -6.02 9.14 13.19
CA GLY A 17 -5.04 8.70 14.20
C GLY A 17 -5.06 9.57 15.45
N SER A 18 -5.25 10.88 15.28
CA SER A 18 -5.41 11.81 16.41
C SER A 18 -6.69 11.52 17.22
N LYS A 19 -7.80 11.16 16.56
CA LYS A 19 -9.09 10.85 17.21
C LYS A 19 -9.13 9.45 17.85
N ASN A 20 -8.62 8.44 17.14
CA ASN A 20 -8.74 7.02 17.51
C ASN A 20 -7.46 6.42 18.13
N LYS A 21 -6.47 7.25 18.47
CA LYS A 21 -5.12 6.89 18.97
C LYS A 21 -4.24 6.08 18.03
N ALA A 22 -4.80 5.35 17.06
CA ALA A 22 -4.05 4.64 16.04
C ALA A 22 -4.80 4.65 14.69
N ALA A 23 -4.07 4.95 13.62
CA ALA A 23 -4.55 4.85 12.25
C ALA A 23 -3.37 4.45 11.37
N ARG A 24 -3.42 3.23 10.85
CA ARG A 24 -2.36 2.68 10.00
C ARG A 24 -2.80 2.66 8.53
N LEU A 25 -1.83 2.53 7.65
CA LEU A 25 -2.00 2.37 6.22
C LEU A 25 -1.60 0.96 5.82
N LEU A 26 -2.32 0.40 4.84
CA LEU A 26 -1.86 -0.79 4.12
C LEU A 26 -1.29 -0.39 2.76
N GLY A 27 -0.09 -0.87 2.46
CA GLY A 27 0.54 -0.78 1.15
C GLY A 27 0.27 -2.03 0.35
N LEU A 28 -0.15 -1.88 -0.91
CA LEU A 28 -0.47 -3.00 -1.79
C LEU A 28 0.43 -2.95 -3.03
N ASP A 29 1.19 -4.02 -3.25
CA ASP A 29 1.78 -4.35 -4.54
C ASP A 29 0.89 -5.36 -5.25
N VAL A 30 0.41 -5.04 -6.44
CA VAL A 30 -0.70 -5.76 -7.05
C VAL A 30 -0.21 -6.46 -8.32
N GLY A 31 0.28 -7.68 -8.15
CA GLY A 31 0.66 -8.58 -9.24
C GLY A 31 -0.55 -9.26 -9.90
N SER A 32 -0.30 -10.07 -10.93
CA SER A 32 -1.36 -10.80 -11.65
C SER A 32 -2.03 -11.91 -10.82
N LYS A 33 -1.23 -12.60 -10.00
CA LYS A 33 -1.61 -13.76 -9.17
C LYS A 33 -1.53 -13.49 -7.67
N TYR A 34 -0.73 -12.51 -7.24
CA TYR A 34 -0.49 -12.22 -5.83
C TYR A 34 -0.61 -10.73 -5.56
N VAL A 35 -1.04 -10.40 -4.35
CA VAL A 35 -1.05 -9.04 -3.82
C VAL A 35 -0.14 -9.02 -2.60
N GLY A 36 1.02 -8.40 -2.74
CA GLY A 36 1.90 -8.10 -1.62
C GLY A 36 1.23 -7.09 -0.70
N VAL A 37 1.29 -7.32 0.61
CA VAL A 37 0.69 -6.44 1.61
C VAL A 37 1.75 -6.01 2.61
N ALA A 38 1.89 -4.71 2.77
CA ALA A 38 2.70 -4.06 3.80
C ALA A 38 1.82 -3.22 4.71
N ILE A 39 2.31 -2.93 5.91
CA ILE A 39 1.61 -2.15 6.93
C ILE A 39 2.52 -1.06 7.48
N SER A 40 1.96 0.12 7.78
CA SER A 40 2.68 1.17 8.47
C SER A 40 2.69 0.98 9.99
N ASP A 41 3.69 1.54 10.66
CA ASP A 41 3.65 1.74 12.11
C ASP A 41 2.56 2.77 12.49
N GLU A 42 2.24 2.86 13.79
CA GLU A 42 1.20 3.76 14.30
C GLU A 42 1.47 5.25 14.02
N LYS A 43 2.75 5.61 13.84
CA LYS A 43 3.17 6.96 13.50
C LYS A 43 3.20 7.23 12.01
N ASN A 44 2.89 6.24 11.17
CA ASN A 44 2.95 6.31 9.70
C ASN A 44 4.30 6.85 9.21
N ARG A 45 5.41 6.29 9.71
CA ARG A 45 6.79 6.60 9.34
C ARG A 45 7.53 5.41 8.75
N VAL A 46 7.20 4.20 9.18
CA VAL A 46 7.91 2.98 8.79
C VAL A 46 6.92 1.97 8.22
N ALA A 47 7.27 1.36 7.09
CA ALA A 47 6.52 0.26 6.49
C ALA A 47 7.16 -1.10 6.86
N MET A 48 6.32 -2.11 7.08
CA MET A 48 6.73 -3.47 7.43
C MET A 48 6.00 -4.49 6.54
N PRO A 49 6.62 -5.63 6.18
CA PRO A 49 5.95 -6.67 5.44
C PRO A 49 4.86 -7.33 6.31
N LEU A 50 3.67 -7.57 5.75
CA LEU A 50 2.56 -8.16 6.48
C LEU A 50 2.16 -9.53 5.92
N SER A 51 1.76 -9.59 4.66
CA SER A 51 1.26 -10.83 4.05
C SER A 51 1.36 -10.80 2.52
N VAL A 52 1.04 -11.92 1.88
CA VAL A 52 0.80 -12.01 0.44
C VAL A 52 -0.55 -12.69 0.24
N LEU A 53 -1.49 -12.00 -0.40
CA LEU A 53 -2.80 -12.54 -0.69
C LEU A 53 -2.82 -13.14 -2.10
N CYS A 54 -3.39 -14.34 -2.24
CA CYS A 54 -3.58 -14.94 -3.56
C CYS A 54 -4.75 -14.25 -4.28
N ARG A 55 -4.54 -13.84 -5.53
CA ARG A 55 -5.57 -13.24 -6.38
C ARG A 55 -5.99 -14.18 -7.50
N THR A 56 -7.28 -14.43 -7.59
CA THR A 56 -7.95 -15.05 -8.73
C THR A 56 -9.22 -14.28 -9.05
N LYS A 57 -9.77 -14.43 -10.25
CA LYS A 57 -11.05 -13.79 -10.62
C LYS A 57 -12.23 -14.27 -9.75
N THR A 58 -12.11 -15.45 -9.14
CA THR A 58 -13.17 -16.10 -8.37
C THR A 58 -13.09 -15.83 -6.87
N ASN A 59 -11.94 -15.34 -6.36
CA ASN A 59 -11.72 -15.19 -4.91
C ASN A 59 -11.81 -13.75 -4.39
N ILE A 60 -12.24 -12.79 -5.21
CA ILE A 60 -12.35 -11.36 -4.81
C ILE A 60 -13.14 -11.18 -3.51
N ASN A 61 -14.22 -11.93 -3.30
CA ASN A 61 -15.01 -11.85 -2.06
C ASN A 61 -14.25 -12.31 -0.82
N LEU A 62 -13.42 -13.36 -0.95
CA LEU A 62 -12.58 -13.88 0.13
C LEU A 62 -11.44 -12.89 0.42
N MET A 63 -10.81 -12.35 -0.62
CA MET A 63 -9.79 -11.32 -0.47
C MET A 63 -10.33 -10.07 0.25
N ALA A 64 -11.57 -9.68 -0.04
CA ALA A 64 -12.22 -8.59 0.67
C ALA A 64 -12.48 -8.91 2.15
N ASP A 65 -12.74 -10.18 2.51
CA ASP A 65 -12.83 -10.63 3.91
C ASP A 65 -11.46 -10.62 4.61
N ASP A 66 -10.41 -11.04 3.90
CA ASP A 66 -9.03 -10.96 4.39
C ASP A 66 -8.67 -9.50 4.70
N PHE A 67 -8.91 -8.58 3.76
CA PHE A 67 -8.69 -7.16 3.99
C PHE A 67 -9.52 -6.61 5.15
N LYS A 68 -10.80 -6.98 5.26
CA LYS A 68 -11.66 -6.56 6.37
C LYS A 68 -11.11 -7.04 7.72
N THR A 69 -10.59 -8.25 7.77
CA THR A 69 -9.94 -8.81 8.97
C THR A 69 -8.68 -8.01 9.32
N LEU A 70 -7.82 -7.71 8.35
CA LEU A 70 -6.62 -6.89 8.57
C LEU A 70 -6.98 -5.47 9.01
N VAL A 71 -8.02 -4.88 8.44
CA VAL A 71 -8.53 -3.56 8.79
C VAL A 71 -8.92 -3.50 10.27
N SER A 72 -9.71 -4.47 10.71
CA SER A 72 -10.14 -4.55 12.11
C SER A 72 -8.98 -4.84 13.05
N MET A 73 -8.08 -5.76 12.68
CA MET A 73 -6.97 -6.20 13.53
C MET A 73 -5.94 -5.08 13.76
N TYR A 74 -5.66 -4.27 12.74
CA TYR A 74 -4.58 -3.30 12.77
C TYR A 74 -5.02 -1.83 12.80
N SER A 75 -6.33 -1.56 12.87
CA SER A 75 -6.88 -0.20 12.81
C SER A 75 -6.45 0.54 11.54
N ILE A 76 -6.67 -0.10 10.39
CA ILE A 76 -6.31 0.47 9.08
C ILE A 76 -7.30 1.57 8.71
N ALA A 77 -6.79 2.73 8.34
CA ALA A 77 -7.56 3.90 7.94
C ALA A 77 -7.53 4.18 6.43
N GLY A 78 -6.74 3.44 5.66
CA GLY A 78 -6.74 3.53 4.20
C GLY A 78 -5.67 2.68 3.52
N PHE A 79 -5.68 2.69 2.19
CA PHE A 79 -4.79 1.90 1.35
C PHE A 79 -3.92 2.76 0.43
N VAL A 80 -2.67 2.35 0.24
CA VAL A 80 -1.75 2.89 -0.75
C VAL A 80 -1.50 1.79 -1.77
N VAL A 81 -1.92 2.00 -3.02
CA VAL A 81 -1.84 1.01 -4.08
C VAL A 81 -0.72 1.39 -5.04
N GLY A 82 0.25 0.50 -5.23
CA GLY A 82 1.31 0.66 -6.23
C GLY A 82 0.72 0.86 -7.62
N TYR A 83 1.26 1.83 -8.35
CA TYR A 83 0.76 2.21 -9.65
C TYR A 83 1.90 2.66 -10.55
N PRO A 84 2.03 2.10 -11.77
CA PRO A 84 3.07 2.50 -12.72
C PRO A 84 2.73 3.88 -13.30
N PHE A 85 3.17 4.94 -12.63
CA PHE A 85 3.14 6.25 -13.26
C PHE A 85 4.24 6.32 -14.32
N LYS A 86 3.92 6.80 -15.53
CA LYS A 86 4.97 7.12 -16.51
C LYS A 86 5.84 8.26 -15.98
N ILE A 87 7.05 8.39 -16.52
CA ILE A 87 8.03 9.45 -16.19
C ILE A 87 7.41 10.87 -16.21
N TYR A 88 6.33 11.10 -16.96
CA TYR A 88 5.59 12.37 -17.02
C TYR A 88 4.32 12.43 -16.15
N GLY A 89 4.21 11.58 -15.12
CA GLY A 89 3.06 11.54 -14.19
C GLY A 89 1.74 11.05 -14.80
N GLN A 90 1.74 10.70 -16.10
CA GLN A 90 0.56 10.12 -16.73
C GLN A 90 0.33 8.71 -16.21
N PRO A 91 -0.90 8.36 -15.81
CA PRO A 91 -1.19 7.01 -15.40
C PRO A 91 -0.90 6.04 -16.55
N CYS A 92 -0.07 5.02 -16.32
CA CYS A 92 -0.15 3.84 -17.18
C CYS A 92 -1.46 3.16 -16.80
N ALA A 93 -2.37 2.96 -17.75
CA ALA A 93 -3.54 2.10 -17.54
C ALA A 93 -3.09 0.65 -17.35
N SER A 94 -2.32 0.35 -16.30
CA SER A 94 -2.20 -1.00 -15.81
C SER A 94 -3.59 -1.35 -15.28
N ALA A 95 -4.31 -2.08 -16.11
CA ALA A 95 -5.70 -2.48 -15.88
C ALA A 95 -5.84 -3.25 -14.56
N ILE A 96 -4.75 -3.82 -14.06
CA ILE A 96 -4.74 -4.74 -12.93
C ILE A 96 -5.03 -4.03 -11.59
N GLN A 97 -4.33 -2.94 -11.27
CA GLN A 97 -4.52 -2.25 -9.98
C GLN A 97 -5.85 -1.50 -9.93
N VAL A 98 -6.26 -0.92 -11.06
CA VAL A 98 -7.60 -0.32 -11.22
C VAL A 98 -8.68 -1.39 -11.13
N SER A 99 -8.49 -2.55 -11.76
CA SER A 99 -9.40 -3.69 -11.67
C SER A 99 -9.56 -4.13 -10.23
N LEU A 100 -8.46 -4.40 -9.51
CA LEU A 100 -8.54 -4.86 -8.13
C LEU A 100 -9.29 -3.86 -7.24
N ALA A 101 -8.96 -2.57 -7.32
CA ALA A 101 -9.65 -1.55 -6.54
C ALA A 101 -11.15 -1.51 -6.88
N GLY A 102 -11.51 -1.57 -8.17
CA GLY A 102 -12.90 -1.61 -8.61
C GLY A 102 -13.65 -2.89 -8.19
N GLU A 103 -12.98 -4.04 -8.25
CA GLU A 103 -13.49 -5.35 -7.82
C GLU A 103 -13.74 -5.37 -6.30
N LEU A 104 -12.80 -4.87 -5.51
CA LEU A 104 -12.95 -4.72 -4.06
C LEU A 104 -14.08 -3.74 -3.71
N CYS A 105 -14.21 -2.61 -4.42
CA CYS A 105 -15.34 -1.69 -4.22
C CYS A 105 -16.69 -2.38 -4.46
N LYS A 106 -16.81 -3.19 -5.52
CA LYS A 106 -18.06 -3.89 -5.84
C LYS A 106 -18.52 -4.88 -4.77
N THR A 107 -17.63 -5.32 -3.88
CA THR A 107 -18.01 -6.19 -2.75
C THR A 107 -18.77 -5.45 -1.66
N GLY A 108 -18.65 -4.12 -1.57
CA GLY A 108 -19.23 -3.29 -0.50
C GLY A 108 -18.58 -3.49 0.89
N LYS A 109 -17.61 -4.40 1.03
CA LYS A 109 -17.04 -4.76 2.34
C LYS A 109 -16.02 -3.75 2.89
N LEU A 110 -15.52 -2.86 2.02
CA LEU A 110 -14.45 -1.89 2.30
C LEU A 110 -14.88 -0.45 1.98
N ASP A 111 -16.18 -0.15 1.99
CA ASP A 111 -16.70 1.12 1.46
C ASP A 111 -16.27 2.36 2.22
N ASP A 112 -16.08 2.25 3.53
CA ASP A 112 -15.63 3.34 4.39
C ASP A 112 -14.14 3.68 4.25
N LEU A 113 -13.38 2.84 3.53
CA LEU A 113 -11.93 2.98 3.45
C LEU A 113 -11.50 3.76 2.20
N PRO A 114 -10.76 4.86 2.39
CA PRO A 114 -10.13 5.57 1.28
C PRO A 114 -8.90 4.81 0.77
N TYR A 115 -8.53 5.08 -0.48
CA TYR A 115 -7.27 4.62 -1.05
C TYR A 115 -6.67 5.68 -1.97
N ALA A 116 -5.36 5.60 -2.18
CA ALA A 116 -4.63 6.43 -3.13
C ALA A 116 -3.65 5.57 -3.95
N TYR A 117 -3.39 6.00 -5.17
CA TYR A 117 -2.33 5.42 -5.98
C TYR A 117 -0.99 6.06 -5.63
N TRP A 118 0.07 5.27 -5.62
CA TRP A 118 1.44 5.72 -5.38
C TRP A 118 2.40 5.13 -6.40
N ASP A 119 3.44 5.89 -6.71
CA ASP A 119 4.42 5.49 -7.72
C ASP A 119 5.20 4.25 -7.29
N GLU A 120 5.15 3.22 -8.14
CA GLU A 120 5.92 1.99 -7.99
C GLU A 120 7.30 2.08 -8.67
N ASN A 121 7.63 3.19 -9.34
CA ASN A 121 8.95 3.34 -9.94
C ASN A 121 10.05 3.11 -8.89
N PHE A 122 11.12 2.40 -9.28
CA PHE A 122 12.25 2.00 -8.42
C PHE A 122 11.98 0.92 -7.36
N THR A 123 10.76 0.39 -7.26
CA THR A 123 10.46 -0.74 -6.37
C THR A 123 11.37 -1.94 -6.62
N SER A 124 11.62 -2.32 -7.88
CA SER A 124 12.50 -3.46 -8.18
C SER A 124 13.91 -3.30 -7.62
N LYS A 125 14.51 -2.10 -7.74
CA LYS A 125 15.84 -1.82 -7.17
C LYS A 125 15.82 -1.80 -5.65
N CYS A 126 14.75 -1.26 -5.06
CA CYS A 126 14.56 -1.26 -3.61
C CYS A 126 14.46 -2.70 -3.07
N VAL A 127 13.66 -3.56 -3.72
CA VAL A 127 13.50 -4.96 -3.35
C VAL A 127 14.80 -5.74 -3.51
N GLU A 128 15.50 -5.56 -4.64
CA GLU A 128 16.81 -6.18 -4.86
C GLU A 128 17.80 -5.81 -3.75
N ALA A 129 17.87 -4.53 -3.37
CA ALA A 129 18.74 -4.07 -2.29
C ALA A 129 18.36 -4.67 -0.91
N LEU A 130 17.08 -4.92 -0.66
CA LEU A 130 16.59 -5.53 0.59
C LEU A 130 16.83 -7.05 0.63
N LEU A 131 16.74 -7.73 -0.51
CA LEU A 131 16.84 -9.19 -0.59
C LEU A 131 18.25 -9.71 -0.83
N HIS A 132 19.10 -8.96 -1.52
CA HIS A 132 20.47 -9.36 -1.83
C HIS A 132 21.26 -9.82 -0.59
N PRO A 133 21.20 -9.12 0.57
CA PRO A 133 21.89 -9.55 1.78
C PRO A 133 21.39 -10.88 2.37
N LEU A 134 20.15 -11.28 2.08
CA LEU A 134 19.54 -12.50 2.62
C LEU A 134 20.05 -13.78 1.93
N ASN A 135 20.69 -13.65 0.76
CA ASN A 135 21.27 -14.76 -0.01
C ASN A 135 20.33 -15.98 -0.12
N LEU A 136 19.07 -15.72 -0.49
CA LEU A 136 18.01 -16.73 -0.58
C LEU A 136 18.35 -17.72 -1.70
N LYS A 137 18.47 -19.00 -1.33
CA LYS A 137 18.78 -20.10 -2.27
C LYS A 137 17.54 -20.71 -2.91
N ASP A 138 16.42 -20.66 -2.19
CA ASP A 138 15.15 -21.20 -2.64
C ASP A 138 14.40 -20.16 -3.47
N LEU A 139 13.94 -20.56 -4.66
CA LEU A 139 13.29 -19.67 -5.62
C LEU A 139 11.87 -19.25 -5.19
N ASP A 140 11.14 -20.14 -4.50
CA ASP A 140 9.78 -19.86 -4.04
C ASP A 140 9.80 -18.92 -2.84
N ASP A 141 10.76 -19.10 -1.93
CA ASP A 141 11.04 -18.15 -0.85
C ASP A 141 11.47 -16.79 -1.41
N ALA A 142 12.39 -16.78 -2.38
CA ALA A 142 12.85 -15.53 -3.02
C ALA A 142 11.70 -14.77 -3.67
N LYS A 143 10.80 -15.47 -4.36
CA LYS A 143 9.61 -14.87 -4.99
C LYS A 143 8.61 -14.36 -3.95
N THR A 144 8.29 -15.17 -2.94
CA THR A 144 7.36 -14.76 -1.87
C THR A 144 7.89 -13.55 -1.11
N MET A 145 9.20 -13.49 -0.86
CA MET A 145 9.85 -12.33 -0.28
C MET A 145 9.81 -11.13 -1.23
N THR A 146 10.07 -11.31 -2.52
CA THR A 146 9.97 -10.25 -3.53
C THR A 146 8.59 -9.57 -3.50
N ASP A 147 7.51 -10.35 -3.52
CA ASP A 147 6.14 -9.83 -3.47
C ASP A 147 5.87 -9.06 -2.15
N LYS A 148 6.35 -9.57 -1.00
CA LYS A 148 6.21 -8.88 0.30
C LYS A 148 6.96 -7.55 0.32
N PHE A 149 8.22 -7.55 -0.11
CA PHE A 149 9.08 -6.38 -0.02
C PHE A 149 8.73 -5.33 -1.08
N ALA A 150 8.12 -5.70 -2.20
CA ALA A 150 7.60 -4.73 -3.18
C ALA A 150 6.55 -3.81 -2.54
N ALA A 151 5.60 -4.39 -1.80
CA ALA A 151 4.59 -3.63 -1.07
C ALA A 151 5.21 -2.72 0.01
N VAL A 152 6.29 -3.17 0.67
CA VAL A 152 7.04 -2.36 1.63
C VAL A 152 7.68 -1.17 0.95
N CYS A 153 8.34 -1.35 -0.18
CA CYS A 153 8.97 -0.27 -0.93
C CYS A 153 7.96 0.77 -1.41
N ILE A 154 6.79 0.35 -1.91
CA ILE A 154 5.69 1.25 -2.29
C ILE A 154 5.24 2.08 -1.09
N LEU A 155 4.91 1.41 0.03
CA LEU A 155 4.40 2.10 1.21
C LEU A 155 5.45 3.02 1.83
N GLN A 156 6.70 2.56 1.95
CA GLN A 156 7.78 3.37 2.50
C GLN A 156 8.02 4.62 1.66
N GLY A 157 8.05 4.49 0.32
CA GLY A 157 8.19 5.63 -0.58
C GLY A 157 7.08 6.67 -0.42
N TYR A 158 5.84 6.20 -0.23
CA TYR A 158 4.70 7.07 0.09
C TYR A 158 4.89 7.76 1.44
N LEU A 159 5.18 7.00 2.52
CA LEU A 159 5.34 7.55 3.87
C LEU A 159 6.47 8.57 3.92
N ASP A 160 7.62 8.29 3.30
CA ASP A 160 8.77 9.20 3.26
C ASP A 160 8.42 10.50 2.54
N ASN A 161 7.72 10.42 1.41
CA ASN A 161 7.29 11.61 0.67
C ASN A 161 6.32 12.46 1.49
N MET A 162 5.31 11.84 2.09
CA MET A 162 4.28 12.55 2.85
C MET A 162 4.84 13.17 4.13
N ASN A 163 5.68 12.44 4.87
CA ASN A 163 6.35 12.97 6.05
C ASN A 163 7.33 14.10 5.69
N ARG A 164 7.99 14.04 4.53
CA ARG A 164 8.84 15.15 4.05
C ARG A 164 8.02 16.39 3.73
N LYS A 165 6.87 16.23 3.06
CA LYS A 165 5.95 17.35 2.76
C LYS A 165 5.40 17.99 4.03
N LEU A 166 4.97 17.19 5.00
CA LEU A 166 4.48 17.70 6.29
C LEU A 166 5.54 18.57 6.99
N ARG A 167 6.79 18.09 7.07
CA ARG A 167 7.90 18.87 7.65
C ARG A 167 8.22 20.15 6.89
N SER A 168 7.99 20.20 5.58
CA SER A 168 8.20 21.44 4.81
C SER A 168 7.11 22.48 5.08
N THR A 169 5.87 22.04 5.30
CA THR A 169 4.76 22.93 5.67
C THR A 169 4.96 23.53 7.06
N ASP A 170 5.35 22.72 8.04
CA ASP A 170 5.63 23.20 9.41
C ASP A 170 6.75 24.27 9.45
N LYS A 171 7.74 24.17 8.55
CA LYS A 171 8.84 25.13 8.43
C LYS A 171 8.47 26.43 7.72
N SER A 172 7.43 26.43 6.88
CA SER A 172 6.95 27.64 6.21
C SER A 172 6.00 28.47 7.08
N GLU A 173 5.43 27.86 8.12
CA GLU A 173 4.51 28.50 9.07
C GLU A 173 5.20 29.02 10.35
N ALA A 174 6.48 28.70 10.55
CA ALA A 174 7.32 29.15 11.66
C ALA A 174 8.22 30.31 11.27
#